data_AF-A0A5N8VVG5-F1
#
_entry.id   AF-A0A5N8VVG5-F1
#
_cell.length_a   1.000
_cell.length_b   1.000
_cell.length_c   1.000
_cell.angle_alpha   90.00
_cell.angle_beta   90.00
_cell.angle_gamma   90.00
#
_symmetry.space_group_name_H-M   'P 1'
#
loop_
_entity.id
_entity.type
_entity.pdbx_description
1 polymer ?
#
loop_
_entity_poly.entity_id
_entity_poly.type
_entity_poly.pdbx_seq_one_letter_code
_entity_poly.pdbx_strand_id
1 'polypeptide(L)' 'MQPIARPWCGEREEAEPFAERWTHTAGCRRWFNTLRDAVTHRLLAVHRMGDQPALLRPLHDGVAGRPGHGVRRWPG' A
#
# COMPACT_ATOMS: atom_id res chain seq x y z
N MET A 1 -2.77 30.05 -9.71
CA MET A 1 -2.26 29.34 -10.91
C MET A 1 -1.02 28.58 -10.47
N GLN A 2 -1.18 27.32 -10.03
CA GLN A 2 -0.04 26.46 -9.67
C GLN A 2 0.50 25.84 -10.97
N PRO A 3 1.82 25.82 -11.22
CA PRO A 3 2.35 25.18 -12.41
C PRO A 3 2.16 23.67 -12.29
N ILE A 4 1.46 23.06 -13.25
CA ILE A 4 1.33 21.60 -13.41
C ILE A 4 2.65 20.98 -13.92
N ALA A 5 3.77 21.31 -13.29
CA ALA A 5 5.01 20.61 -13.55
C ALA A 5 4.92 19.26 -12.84
N ARG A 6 4.54 18.21 -13.58
CA ARG A 6 4.78 16.84 -13.14
C ARG A 6 6.30 16.62 -13.20
N PRO A 7 7.03 16.50 -12.07
CA PRO A 7 8.47 16.32 -12.12
C PRO A 7 8.81 14.99 -12.80
N TRP A 8 9.90 14.99 -13.56
CA TRP A 8 10.41 13.82 -14.25
C TRP A 8 10.81 12.73 -13.24
N CYS A 9 10.85 11.47 -13.68
CA CYS A 9 11.01 10.26 -12.85
C CYS A 9 12.27 10.24 -11.95
N GLY A 10 13.19 11.21 -12.07
CA GLY A 10 14.42 11.31 -11.28
C GLY A 10 14.53 12.50 -10.32
N GLU A 11 13.54 13.41 -10.26
CA GLU A 11 13.60 14.61 -9.41
C GLU A 11 12.76 14.52 -8.12
N ARG A 12 12.05 13.40 -7.92
CA ARG A 12 11.29 13.16 -6.68
C ARG A 12 12.11 12.33 -5.72
N GLU A 13 12.53 12.95 -4.61
CA GLU A 13 13.19 12.28 -3.48
C GLU A 13 12.25 11.29 -2.78
N GLU A 14 10.93 11.52 -2.88
CA GLU A 14 9.85 10.67 -2.40
C GLU A 14 8.94 10.29 -3.58
N ALA A 15 9.27 9.20 -4.28
CA ALA A 15 8.40 8.65 -5.32
C ALA A 15 7.29 7.81 -4.68
N GLU A 16 6.03 8.10 -5.04
CA GLU A 16 4.89 7.25 -4.66
C GLU A 16 5.18 5.79 -5.08
N PRO A 17 5.04 4.81 -4.16
CA PRO A 17 5.31 3.42 -4.49
C PRO A 17 4.41 2.90 -5.59
N PHE A 18 4.99 2.12 -6.50
CA PHE A 18 4.24 1.52 -7.60
C PHE A 18 3.59 0.20 -7.16
N ALA A 19 2.28 0.10 -7.38
CA ALA A 19 1.50 -1.09 -7.05
C ALA A 19 1.51 -2.07 -8.22
N GLU A 20 2.08 -3.25 -7.99
CA GLU A 20 2.26 -4.29 -8.99
C GLU A 20 1.53 -5.56 -8.64
N ARG A 21 1.30 -6.37 -9.68
CA ARG A 21 0.69 -7.68 -9.57
C ARG A 21 1.60 -8.74 -10.16
N TRP A 22 1.99 -9.69 -9.33
CA TRP A 22 2.99 -10.72 -9.66
C TRP A 22 2.36 -12.12 -9.59
N THR A 23 2.93 -13.06 -10.33
CA THR A 23 2.61 -14.49 -10.24
C THR A 23 3.86 -15.28 -9.88
N HIS A 24 3.74 -16.23 -8.94
CA HIS A 24 4.82 -17.18 -8.66
C HIS A 24 4.87 -18.29 -9.71
N THR A 25 5.34 -17.95 -10.92
CA THR A 25 5.30 -18.81 -12.11
C THR A 25 6.12 -20.09 -11.94
N ALA A 26 7.28 -20.01 -11.31
CA ALA A 26 8.15 -21.15 -11.02
C ALA A 26 7.67 -22.03 -9.85
N GLY A 27 6.51 -21.73 -9.25
CA GLY A 27 6.00 -22.45 -8.09
C GLY A 27 4.47 -22.58 -8.11
N CYS A 28 3.83 -22.04 -7.08
CA CYS A 28 2.41 -22.28 -6.82
C CYS A 28 1.44 -21.62 -7.83
N ARG A 29 1.94 -20.84 -8.81
CA ARG A 29 1.15 -20.14 -9.84
C ARG A 29 0.06 -19.23 -9.28
N ARG A 30 0.20 -18.81 -8.01
CA ARG A 30 -0.73 -17.89 -7.35
C ARG A 30 -0.34 -16.46 -7.66
N TRP A 31 -1.37 -15.65 -7.87
CA TRP A 31 -1.26 -14.21 -8.00
C TRP A 31 -1.17 -13.54 -6.63
N PHE A 32 -0.36 -12.49 -6.53
CA PHE A 32 -0.26 -11.62 -5.36
C PHE A 32 0.10 -10.20 -5.80
N ASN A 33 -0.07 -9.23 -4.90
CA ASN A 33 0.26 -7.84 -5.16
C ASN A 33 1.50 -7.43 -4.36
N THR A 34 2.26 -6.47 -4.88
CA THR A 34 3.42 -5.89 -4.20
C THR A 34 3.47 -4.38 -4.40
N LEU A 35 3.95 -3.67 -3.39
CA LEU A 35 4.34 -2.27 -3.53
C LEU A 35 5.85 -2.22 -3.67
N ARG A 36 6.34 -1.60 -4.75
CA ARG A 36 7.77 -1.40 -4.97
C ARG A 36 8.07 0.07 -5.18
N ASP A 37 9.15 0.53 -4.57
CA ASP A 37 9.77 1.79 -4.92
C ASP A 37 10.26 1.72 -6.38
N ALA A 38 9.78 2.64 -7.22
CA ALA A 38 10.10 2.64 -8.65
C ALA A 38 11.53 3.09 -8.96
N VAL A 39 12.20 3.76 -8.02
CA VAL A 39 13.57 4.30 -8.16
C VAL A 39 14.58 3.34 -7.54
N THR A 40 14.38 2.94 -6.28
CA THR A 40 15.32 2.06 -5.55
C THR A 40 15.07 0.58 -5.80
N HIS A 41 13.94 0.23 -6.42
CA HIS A 41 13.46 -1.14 -6.61
C HIS A 41 13.26 -1.93 -5.30
N ARG A 42 13.21 -1.26 -4.15
CA ARG A 42 12.93 -1.90 -2.86
C ARG A 42 11.47 -2.33 -2.79
N LEU A 43 11.23 -3.58 -2.39
CA LEU A 43 9.89 -4.06 -2.05
C LEU A 43 9.48 -3.48 -0.69
N LEU A 44 8.38 -2.72 -0.68
CA LEU A 44 7.85 -2.09 0.53
C LEU A 44 6.76 -2.94 1.17
N ALA A 45 5.96 -3.66 0.38
CA ALA A 45 4.92 -4.56 0.88
C ALA A 45 4.61 -5.71 -0.09
N VAL A 46 4.11 -6.81 0.47
CA VAL A 46 3.51 -7.94 -0.28
C VAL A 46 2.17 -8.27 0.39
N HIS A 47 1.11 -8.39 -0.40
CA HIS A 47 -0.22 -8.69 0.11
C HIS A 47 -1.02 -9.58 -0.84
N ARG A 48 -2.09 -10.19 -0.32
CA ARG A 48 -2.93 -11.08 -1.13
C ARG A 48 -3.79 -10.27 -2.08
N MET A 49 -4.31 -10.97 -3.09
CA MET A 49 -5.33 -10.44 -3.97
C MET A 49 -6.58 -10.10 -3.16
N GLY A 50 -7.08 -8.87 -3.31
CA GLY A 50 -8.25 -8.37 -2.58
C GLY A 50 -7.93 -7.71 -1.24
N ASP A 51 -6.73 -7.90 -0.68
CA ASP A 51 -6.30 -7.19 0.53
C ASP A 51 -5.86 -5.77 0.17
N GLN A 52 -6.18 -4.79 1.03
CA GLN A 52 -5.56 -3.47 0.97
C GLN A 52 -4.11 -3.54 1.50
N PRO A 53 -3.13 -2.95 0.80
CA PRO A 53 -1.77 -2.93 1.31
C PRO A 53 -1.71 -2.09 2.58
N ALA A 54 -1.05 -2.61 3.62
CA ALA A 54 -0.96 -1.97 4.92
C ALA A 54 -0.32 -0.55 4.87
N LEU A 55 0.48 -0.26 3.84
CA LEU A 55 1.12 1.04 3.62
C LEU A 55 0.20 2.09 2.98
N LEU A 56 -0.96 1.69 2.41
CA LEU A 56 -1.98 2.63 1.96
C LEU A 56 -3.00 2.96 3.06
N ARG A 57 -2.69 2.70 4.34
CA ARG A 57 -3.39 3.45 5.38
C ARG A 57 -2.94 4.91 5.20
N PRO A 58 -3.85 5.84 4.89
CA PRO A 58 -3.43 7.20 4.69
C PRO A 58 -2.75 7.70 5.95
N LEU A 59 -1.57 8.28 5.82
CA LEU A 59 -0.92 9.05 6.88
C LEU A 59 -1.61 10.44 6.98
N HIS A 60 -2.95 10.47 6.96
CA HIS A 60 -3.74 11.71 7.03
C HIS A 60 -4.86 11.71 8.06
N ASP A 61 -4.85 10.80 9.05
CA ASP A 61 -5.75 10.95 10.19
C ASP A 61 -4.93 11.35 11.42
N GLY A 62 -5.00 12.65 11.69
CA GLY A 62 -4.67 13.22 12.99
C GLY A 62 -5.40 12.48 14.10
N VAL A 63 -4.78 12.53 15.27
CA VAL A 63 -5.25 11.94 16.52
C VAL A 63 -6.75 12.20 16.75
N ALA A 64 -7.54 11.13 16.87
CA ALA A 64 -8.85 11.18 17.52
C ALA A 64 -9.24 9.79 18.09
N GLY A 65 -8.82 9.55 19.34
CA GLY A 65 -9.59 8.82 20.35
C GLY A 65 -9.86 7.32 20.18
N ARG A 66 -9.13 6.49 20.94
CA ARG A 66 -9.73 5.36 21.69
C ARG A 66 -10.02 5.83 23.13
N PRO A 67 -10.92 5.20 23.91
CA PRO A 67 -11.56 3.90 23.68
C PRO A 67 -13.08 3.85 23.93
N GLY A 68 -13.79 3.02 23.15
CA GLY A 68 -15.11 2.49 23.50
C GLY A 68 -15.07 0.97 23.54
N HIS A 69 -15.07 0.41 24.74
CA HIS A 69 -15.27 -1.00 25.05
C HIS A 69 -16.66 -1.44 24.57
N GLY A 70 -16.73 -2.44 23.69
CA GLY A 70 -17.99 -3.00 23.20
C GLY A 70 -17.80 -4.46 22.82
N VAL A 71 -17.87 -5.33 23.82
CA VAL A 71 -17.89 -6.78 23.61
C VAL A 71 -19.17 -7.13 22.87
N ARG A 72 -19.10 -7.46 21.57
CA ARG A 72 -20.24 -8.04 20.85
C ARG A 72 -20.20 -9.56 20.98
N ARG A 73 -21.19 -10.10 21.67
CA ARG A 73 -21.51 -11.52 21.82
C ARG A 73 -22.02 -12.06 20.47
N TRP A 74 -21.48 -13.18 20.00
CA TRP A 74 -22.00 -13.94 18.84
C TRP A 74 -23.20 -14.80 19.29
N PRO A 75 -24.35 -14.81 18.59
CA PRO A 75 -25.29 -15.92 18.69
C PRO A 75 -24.82 -17.09 17.80
N GLY A 76 -25.05 -18.31 18.30
CA GLY A 76 -24.62 -19.58 17.70
C GLY A 76 -25.40 -20.02 16.48
#